data_AF-A0A972V7I5-F1
#
_entry.id   AF-A0A972V7I5-F1
#
_cell.length_a   1.000
_cell.length_b   1.000
_cell.length_c   1.000
_cell.angle_alpha   90.00
_cell.angle_beta   90.00
_cell.angle_gamma   90.00
#
_symmetry.space_group_name_H-M   'P 1'
#
loop_
_entity.id
_entity.type
_entity.pdbx_description
1 polymer ?
#
loop_
_entity_poly.entity_id
_entity_poly.type
_entity_poly.pdbx_seq_one_letter_code
_entity_poly.pdbx_strand_id
1 'polypeptide(L)'
;EYMSSDAIDGGDPMVPKGVDDFPYVRICGPLAIIGVSSAVPAPIIKASGRVGPGQLEKLENILDDLSRRDLFRVVLIHHPPFETGVSWRKRLSDLDAFQGVLGRVGAEMVLHGHNHQQSFERIAGARGYVPVIGVPSASATSPKARCPAHYHLYGIEKDQNKWRVTVRARGLNPLTEAFEETDEYSFLAPL
;
A
#
# COMPACT_ATOMS: atom_id res chain seq x y z
N GLU A 1 5.20 15.97 -11.66
CA GLU A 1 5.04 16.09 -10.20
C GLU A 1 5.36 14.75 -9.54
N TYR A 2 5.54 14.70 -8.21
CA TYR A 2 5.87 13.46 -7.49
C TYR A 2 4.78 12.37 -7.63
N MET A 3 3.52 12.77 -7.80
CA MET A 3 2.35 11.87 -7.93
C MET A 3 1.84 11.74 -9.38
N SER A 4 2.67 12.04 -10.38
CA SER A 4 2.29 11.86 -11.79
C SER A 4 2.43 10.39 -12.19
N SER A 5 1.34 9.78 -12.64
CA SER A 5 1.34 8.45 -13.25
C SER A 5 2.22 8.46 -14.49
N ASP A 6 3.11 7.48 -14.61
CA ASP A 6 3.79 7.15 -15.86
C ASP A 6 2.83 6.34 -16.75
N ALA A 7 2.95 6.51 -18.06
CA ALA A 7 2.19 5.71 -19.00
C ALA A 7 2.88 4.35 -19.21
N ILE A 8 2.15 3.27 -18.94
CA ILE A 8 2.66 1.90 -19.11
C ILE A 8 2.80 1.54 -20.60
N ASP A 9 2.02 2.21 -21.46
CA ASP A 9 1.87 1.96 -22.91
C ASP A 9 2.35 3.12 -23.79
N GLY A 10 3.17 4.04 -23.26
CA GLY A 10 3.80 5.11 -24.07
C GLY A 10 2.96 6.37 -24.31
N GLY A 11 1.87 6.57 -23.55
CA GLY A 11 1.19 7.86 -23.44
C GLY A 11 1.96 8.88 -22.59
N ASP A 12 1.37 10.06 -22.40
CA ASP A 12 1.97 11.10 -21.55
C ASP A 12 1.72 10.84 -20.06
N PRO A 13 2.65 11.23 -19.17
CA PRO A 13 2.43 11.18 -17.74
C PRO A 13 1.21 12.03 -17.31
N MET A 14 0.40 11.50 -16.40
CA MET A 14 -0.86 12.14 -15.98
C MET A 14 -0.97 12.21 -14.46
N VAL A 15 -1.43 13.34 -13.94
CA VAL A 15 -1.79 13.48 -12.52
C VAL A 15 -3.23 13.00 -12.34
N PRO A 16 -3.51 12.01 -11.46
CA PRO A 16 -4.88 11.57 -11.19
C PRO A 16 -5.73 12.72 -10.62
N LYS A 17 -6.88 12.99 -11.25
CA LYS A 17 -7.82 14.07 -10.89
C LYS A 17 -9.17 13.52 -10.41
N GLY A 18 -9.53 12.32 -10.84
CA GLY A 18 -10.79 11.66 -10.49
C GLY A 18 -10.60 10.17 -10.21
N VAL A 19 -11.67 9.53 -9.73
CA VAL A 19 -11.67 8.09 -9.42
C VAL A 19 -11.37 7.21 -10.64
N ASP A 20 -11.75 7.68 -11.83
CA ASP A 20 -11.56 6.94 -13.09
C ASP A 20 -10.10 6.91 -13.57
N ASP A 21 -9.25 7.78 -13.01
CA ASP A 21 -7.81 7.86 -13.28
C ASP A 21 -7.01 6.81 -12.50
N PHE A 22 -7.67 6.01 -11.65
CA PHE A 22 -7.05 4.95 -10.88
C PHE A 22 -7.27 3.56 -11.54
N PRO A 23 -6.34 2.60 -11.35
CA PRO A 23 -5.08 2.76 -10.63
C PRO A 23 -4.07 3.61 -11.39
N TYR A 24 -3.30 4.44 -10.68
CA TYR A 24 -2.16 5.14 -11.26
C TYR A 24 -0.89 4.33 -11.02
N VAL A 25 0.11 4.49 -11.88
CA VAL A 25 1.39 3.79 -11.76
C VAL A 25 2.55 4.77 -11.85
N ARG A 26 3.52 4.65 -10.95
CA ARG A 26 4.76 5.43 -10.97
C ARG A 26 5.95 4.47 -10.93
N ILE A 27 6.86 4.57 -11.89
CA ILE A 27 8.09 3.79 -11.94
C ILE A 27 9.26 4.66 -11.46
N CYS A 28 9.95 4.17 -10.43
CA CYS A 28 11.10 4.80 -9.81
C CYS A 28 12.26 3.79 -9.76
N GLY A 29 13.06 3.74 -10.83
CA GLY A 29 14.10 2.71 -10.97
C GLY A 29 13.47 1.31 -10.96
N PRO A 30 13.85 0.40 -10.05
CA PRO A 30 13.28 -0.93 -9.97
C PRO A 30 11.90 -0.98 -9.28
N LEU A 31 11.39 0.14 -8.76
CA LEU A 31 10.14 0.20 -8.01
C LEU A 31 8.98 0.60 -8.93
N ALA A 32 7.89 -0.15 -8.91
CA ALA A 32 6.60 0.27 -9.46
C ALA A 32 5.61 0.54 -8.31
N ILE A 33 5.16 1.77 -8.17
CA ILE A 33 4.16 2.18 -7.18
C ILE A 33 2.81 2.24 -7.88
N ILE A 34 1.85 1.45 -7.44
CA ILE A 34 0.50 1.37 -7.99
C ILE A 34 -0.49 1.90 -6.96
N GLY A 35 -1.05 3.08 -7.19
CA GLY A 35 -2.04 3.67 -6.29
C GLY A 35 -3.45 3.23 -6.65
N VAL A 36 -4.20 2.75 -5.65
CA VAL A 36 -5.60 2.32 -5.77
C VAL A 36 -6.48 3.24 -4.93
N SER A 37 -7.50 3.81 -5.54
CA SER A 37 -8.52 4.57 -4.83
C SER A 37 -9.58 3.63 -4.26
N SER A 38 -9.77 3.69 -2.94
CA SER A 38 -10.88 3.01 -2.25
C SER A 38 -11.89 4.00 -1.68
N ALA A 39 -11.76 5.29 -2.03
CA ALA A 39 -12.63 6.34 -1.56
C ALA A 39 -14.01 6.23 -2.22
N VAL A 40 -15.06 6.16 -1.41
CA VAL A 40 -16.44 6.26 -1.87
C VAL A 40 -17.07 7.53 -1.30
N PRO A 41 -17.86 8.28 -2.08
CA PRO A 41 -18.71 9.33 -1.53
C PRO A 41 -19.67 8.69 -0.51
N ALA A 42 -19.41 8.88 0.78
CA ALA A 42 -20.17 8.26 1.85
C ALA A 42 -20.86 9.32 2.72
N PRO A 43 -22.06 9.04 3.26
CA PRO A 43 -22.69 9.89 4.26
C PRO A 43 -21.79 10.03 5.50
N ILE A 44 -21.88 11.16 6.19
CA ILE A 44 -21.17 11.43 7.44
C ILE A 44 -21.38 10.21 8.37
N ILE A 45 -20.30 9.65 8.93
CA ILE A 45 -20.22 8.48 9.85
C ILE A 45 -19.89 7.12 9.19
N LYS A 46 -19.97 6.94 7.86
CA LYS A 46 -19.53 5.69 7.20
C LYS A 46 -18.18 5.88 6.50
N ALA A 47 -17.12 5.23 7.03
CA ALA A 47 -15.76 5.30 6.49
C ALA A 47 -15.34 3.97 5.83
N SER A 48 -16.31 3.29 5.22
CA SER A 48 -16.05 2.07 4.44
C SER A 48 -15.53 2.45 3.06
N GLY A 49 -14.62 1.66 2.52
CA GLY A 49 -14.10 1.84 1.16
C GLY A 49 -14.72 0.91 0.13
N ARG A 50 -14.48 1.21 -1.15
CA ARG A 50 -14.71 0.29 -2.26
C ARG A 50 -13.74 0.60 -3.40
N VAL A 51 -13.12 -0.40 -4.01
CA VAL A 51 -12.26 -0.21 -5.19
C VAL A 51 -13.10 -0.18 -6.47
N GLY A 52 -14.05 -1.09 -6.59
CA GLY A 52 -14.96 -1.21 -7.73
C GLY A 52 -14.40 -2.09 -8.86
N PRO A 53 -15.28 -2.78 -9.60
CA PRO A 53 -14.89 -3.82 -10.55
C PRO A 53 -13.99 -3.30 -11.68
N GLY A 54 -14.29 -2.14 -12.27
CA GLY A 54 -13.46 -1.60 -13.36
C GLY A 54 -12.04 -1.23 -12.93
N GLN A 55 -11.86 -0.74 -11.71
CA GLN A 55 -10.53 -0.44 -11.17
C GLN A 55 -9.79 -1.73 -10.80
N LEU A 56 -10.48 -2.75 -10.30
CA LEU A 56 -9.91 -4.07 -10.01
C LEU A 56 -9.42 -4.78 -11.28
N GLU A 57 -10.19 -4.71 -12.37
CA GLU A 57 -9.79 -5.25 -13.67
C GLU A 57 -8.55 -4.54 -14.21
N LYS A 58 -8.53 -3.20 -14.18
CA LYS A 58 -7.35 -2.42 -14.55
C LYS A 58 -6.14 -2.79 -13.68
N LEU A 59 -6.33 -2.93 -12.36
CA LEU A 59 -5.27 -3.31 -11.42
C LEU A 59 -4.69 -4.68 -11.75
N GLU A 60 -5.54 -5.66 -12.08
CA GLU A 60 -5.12 -7.00 -12.45
C GLU A 60 -4.23 -6.97 -13.69
N ASN A 61 -4.68 -6.29 -14.75
CA ASN A 61 -3.91 -6.16 -16.00
C ASN A 61 -2.57 -5.44 -15.77
N ILE A 62 -2.58 -4.34 -15.00
CA ILE A 62 -1.36 -3.58 -14.66
C ILE A 62 -0.36 -4.46 -13.91
N LEU A 63 -0.80 -5.19 -12.88
CA LEU A 63 0.09 -6.02 -12.08
C LEU A 63 0.65 -7.18 -12.89
N ASP A 64 -0.15 -7.78 -13.77
CA ASP A 64 0.30 -8.83 -14.70
C ASP A 64 1.34 -8.29 -15.69
N ASP A 65 1.08 -7.14 -16.30
CA ASP A 65 2.01 -6.48 -17.22
C ASP A 65 3.34 -6.13 -16.59
N LEU A 66 3.31 -5.57 -15.38
CA LEU A 66 4.51 -5.20 -14.63
C LEU A 66 5.28 -6.43 -14.10
N SER A 67 4.61 -7.56 -13.89
CA SER A 67 5.26 -8.80 -13.45
C SER A 67 6.32 -9.30 -14.46
N ARG A 68 6.18 -8.89 -15.72
CA ARG A 68 7.11 -9.25 -16.80
C ARG A 68 8.31 -8.31 -16.93
N ARG A 69 8.41 -7.27 -16.09
CA ARG A 69 9.40 -6.18 -16.22
C ARG A 69 10.49 -6.15 -15.14
N ASP A 70 10.64 -7.21 -14.34
CA ASP A 70 11.62 -7.30 -13.23
C ASP A 70 11.54 -6.13 -12.23
N LEU A 71 10.30 -5.70 -11.93
CA LEU A 71 10.00 -4.58 -11.03
C LEU A 71 9.48 -5.08 -9.68
N PHE A 72 9.79 -4.33 -8.62
CA PHE A 72 9.16 -4.46 -7.31
C PHE A 72 7.85 -3.68 -7.29
N ARG A 73 6.70 -4.36 -7.31
CA ARG A 73 5.36 -3.75 -7.38
C ARG A 73 4.81 -3.53 -5.97
N VAL A 74 4.58 -2.27 -5.63
CA VAL A 74 3.96 -1.83 -4.38
C VAL A 74 2.56 -1.31 -4.66
N VAL A 75 1.55 -1.98 -4.12
CA VAL A 75 0.17 -1.50 -4.18
C VAL A 75 -0.10 -0.62 -2.97
N LEU A 76 -0.56 0.61 -3.22
CA LEU A 76 -1.00 1.54 -2.18
C LEU A 76 -2.53 1.56 -2.13
N ILE A 77 -3.11 1.31 -0.95
CA ILE A 77 -4.56 1.40 -0.73
C ILE A 77 -4.86 2.05 0.62
N HIS A 78 -5.84 2.95 0.70
CA HIS A 78 -6.13 3.59 1.99
C HIS A 78 -6.72 2.63 3.04
N HIS A 79 -7.76 1.89 2.66
CA HIS A 79 -8.47 0.99 3.57
C HIS A 79 -7.70 -0.33 3.74
N PRO A 80 -7.68 -0.93 4.95
CA PRO A 80 -6.96 -2.18 5.19
C PRO A 80 -7.55 -3.32 4.35
N PRO A 81 -6.74 -4.04 3.58
CA PRO A 81 -7.21 -5.14 2.73
C PRO A 81 -7.26 -6.46 3.53
N PHE A 82 -7.79 -6.41 4.74
CA PHE A 82 -8.04 -7.56 5.60
C PHE A 82 -9.12 -7.29 6.64
N GLU A 83 -9.62 -8.37 7.20
CA GLU A 83 -10.76 -8.41 8.10
C GLU A 83 -10.40 -8.11 9.56
N THR A 84 -9.26 -8.62 10.02
CA THR A 84 -8.86 -8.65 11.43
C THR A 84 -8.62 -7.23 11.97
N GLY A 85 -9.22 -6.91 13.12
CA GLY A 85 -9.00 -5.63 13.81
C GLY A 85 -9.70 -4.41 13.18
N VAL A 86 -10.46 -4.58 12.09
CA VAL A 86 -11.19 -3.48 11.41
C VAL A 86 -12.69 -3.61 11.64
N SER A 87 -13.31 -2.56 12.20
CA SER A 87 -14.77 -2.56 12.35
C SER A 87 -15.44 -2.61 10.98
N TRP A 88 -16.54 -3.35 10.85
CA TRP A 88 -17.26 -3.53 9.58
C TRP A 88 -17.62 -2.20 8.89
N ARG A 89 -17.82 -1.13 9.65
CA ARG A 89 -18.12 0.23 9.14
C ARG A 89 -16.92 0.94 8.48
N LYS A 90 -15.72 0.39 8.63
CA LYS A 90 -14.43 0.92 8.15
C LYS A 90 -13.75 0.02 7.12
N ARG A 91 -14.37 -1.12 6.81
CA ARG A 91 -13.81 -2.13 5.91
C ARG A 91 -13.90 -1.72 4.44
N LEU A 92 -13.05 -2.35 3.64
CA LEU A 92 -13.23 -2.42 2.21
C LEU A 92 -14.41 -3.37 1.91
N SER A 93 -15.45 -2.86 1.23
CA SER A 93 -16.68 -3.62 0.99
C SER A 93 -16.54 -4.71 -0.07
N ASP A 94 -15.57 -4.59 -0.97
CA ASP A 94 -15.20 -5.56 -2.00
C ASP A 94 -13.83 -6.20 -1.71
N LEU A 95 -13.58 -6.46 -0.42
CA LEU A 95 -12.35 -7.06 0.09
C LEU A 95 -11.96 -8.34 -0.65
N ASP A 96 -12.88 -9.29 -0.75
CA ASP A 96 -12.60 -10.59 -1.37
C ASP A 96 -12.20 -10.46 -2.84
N ALA A 97 -12.80 -9.49 -3.55
CA ALA A 97 -12.45 -9.22 -4.94
C ALA A 97 -11.05 -8.63 -5.05
N PHE A 98 -10.68 -7.70 -4.16
CA PHE A 98 -9.33 -7.13 -4.10
C PHE A 98 -8.28 -8.18 -3.74
N GLN A 99 -8.53 -8.99 -2.70
CA GLN A 99 -7.65 -10.10 -2.33
C GLN A 99 -7.57 -11.13 -3.45
N GLY A 100 -8.67 -11.38 -4.17
CA GLY A 100 -8.70 -12.27 -5.33
C GLY A 100 -7.78 -11.82 -6.47
N VAL A 101 -7.74 -10.52 -6.79
CA VAL A 101 -6.80 -9.97 -7.78
C VAL A 101 -5.36 -10.24 -7.34
N LEU A 102 -5.00 -9.82 -6.12
CA LEU A 102 -3.66 -10.07 -5.57
C LEU A 102 -3.32 -11.56 -5.48
N GLY A 103 -4.32 -12.40 -5.22
CA GLY A 103 -4.16 -13.84 -5.16
C GLY A 103 -3.80 -14.45 -6.52
N ARG A 104 -4.33 -13.90 -7.62
CA ARG A 104 -4.07 -14.36 -8.99
C ARG A 104 -2.75 -13.84 -9.54
N VAL A 105 -2.54 -12.52 -9.52
CA VAL A 105 -1.42 -11.87 -10.24
C VAL A 105 -0.27 -11.44 -9.33
N GLY A 106 -0.47 -11.48 -8.01
CA GLY A 106 0.53 -11.14 -7.00
C GLY A 106 0.93 -9.67 -6.97
N ALA A 107 1.66 -9.31 -5.92
CA ALA A 107 2.43 -8.08 -5.78
C ALA A 107 3.55 -8.34 -4.78
N GLU A 108 4.64 -7.57 -4.84
CA GLU A 108 5.74 -7.74 -3.92
C GLU A 108 5.41 -7.15 -2.53
N MET A 109 4.54 -6.13 -2.47
CA MET A 109 4.07 -5.54 -1.21
C MET A 109 2.76 -4.75 -1.38
N VAL A 110 1.94 -4.73 -0.33
CA VAL A 110 0.81 -3.80 -0.18
C VAL A 110 1.04 -2.90 1.03
N LEU A 111 0.87 -1.59 0.85
CA LEU A 111 0.85 -0.63 1.96
C LEU A 111 -0.56 -0.09 2.15
N HIS A 112 -1.00 0.00 3.40
CA HIS A 112 -2.26 0.64 3.73
C HIS A 112 -2.22 1.57 4.94
N GLY A 113 -3.25 2.39 5.05
CA GLY A 113 -3.45 3.34 6.16
C GLY A 113 -4.70 3.02 6.96
N HIS A 114 -5.46 4.08 7.28
CA HIS A 114 -6.75 4.12 7.99
C HIS A 114 -6.74 3.74 9.48
N ASN A 115 -6.04 2.68 9.87
CA ASN A 115 -6.01 2.23 11.27
C ASN A 115 -5.02 3.03 12.13
N HIS A 116 -4.09 3.76 11.50
CA HIS A 116 -3.00 4.49 12.16
C HIS A 116 -2.19 3.59 13.11
N GLN A 117 -2.08 2.30 12.76
CA GLN A 117 -1.42 1.27 13.55
C GLN A 117 -0.45 0.52 12.66
N GLN A 118 0.73 0.24 13.19
CA GLN A 118 1.69 -0.66 12.57
C GLN A 118 1.12 -2.08 12.60
N SER A 119 1.01 -2.72 11.44
CA SER A 119 0.60 -4.11 11.31
C SER A 119 1.36 -4.79 10.18
N PHE A 120 1.56 -6.09 10.29
CA PHE A 120 2.15 -6.93 9.25
C PHE A 120 1.25 -8.14 9.03
N GLU A 121 0.53 -8.13 7.91
CA GLU A 121 -0.42 -9.16 7.52
C GLU A 121 0.00 -9.79 6.20
N ARG A 122 -0.70 -10.85 5.78
CA ARG A 122 -0.40 -11.59 4.55
C ARG A 122 -1.67 -11.91 3.79
N ILE A 123 -1.65 -11.69 2.48
CA ILE A 123 -2.66 -12.19 1.55
C ILE A 123 -2.08 -13.40 0.82
N ALA A 124 -2.81 -14.50 0.77
CA ALA A 124 -2.40 -15.68 0.02
C ALA A 124 -2.43 -15.38 -1.49
N GLY A 125 -1.39 -15.79 -2.21
CA GLY A 125 -1.35 -15.70 -3.67
C GLY A 125 -0.66 -16.87 -4.33
N ALA A 126 -0.84 -16.97 -5.65
CA ALA A 126 -0.40 -18.09 -6.46
C ALA A 126 1.13 -18.33 -6.41
N ARG A 127 1.91 -17.26 -6.18
CA ARG A 127 3.38 -17.31 -6.06
C ARG A 127 3.89 -17.20 -4.62
N GLY A 128 2.99 -17.29 -3.64
CA GLY A 128 3.30 -17.13 -2.22
C GLY A 128 2.50 -16.00 -1.58
N TYR A 129 2.85 -15.68 -0.34
CA TYR A 129 2.14 -14.64 0.42
C TYR A 129 2.59 -13.24 0.01
N VAL A 130 1.62 -12.38 -0.28
CA VAL A 130 1.81 -10.93 -0.47
C VAL A 130 1.84 -10.26 0.90
N PRO A 131 2.96 -9.62 1.31
CA PRO A 131 3.04 -8.91 2.57
C PRO A 131 2.21 -7.62 2.53
N VAL A 132 1.44 -7.38 3.59
CA VAL A 132 0.56 -6.23 3.75
C VAL A 132 0.98 -5.46 5.00
N ILE A 133 1.43 -4.21 4.83
CA ILE A 133 1.94 -3.40 5.94
C ILE A 133 1.00 -2.23 6.21
N GLY A 134 0.53 -2.16 7.45
CA GLY A 134 -0.19 -1.01 7.98
C GLY A 134 0.81 0.06 8.40
N VAL A 135 0.70 1.25 7.82
CA VAL A 135 1.60 2.37 8.11
C VAL A 135 0.95 3.26 9.18
N PRO A 136 1.72 3.66 10.22
CA PRO A 136 1.21 4.56 11.25
C PRO A 136 1.03 5.99 10.71
N SER A 137 0.37 6.85 11.48
CA SER A 137 0.18 8.25 11.10
C SER A 137 1.35 9.12 11.55
N ALA A 138 1.85 9.96 10.64
CA ALA A 138 2.87 10.97 10.93
C ALA A 138 2.29 12.26 11.56
N SER A 139 0.97 12.42 11.66
CA SER A 139 0.34 13.66 12.12
C SER A 139 -0.03 13.68 13.60
N ALA A 140 0.19 12.57 14.31
CA ALA A 140 -0.16 12.43 15.73
C ALA A 140 0.90 13.07 16.67
N THR A 141 1.14 14.37 16.56
CA THR A 141 2.18 15.09 17.32
C THR A 141 1.75 15.49 18.73
N SER A 142 0.47 15.33 19.08
CA SER A 142 -0.03 15.67 20.41
C SER A 142 0.53 14.70 21.48
N PRO A 143 1.01 15.19 22.64
CA PRO A 143 1.38 14.35 23.77
C PRO A 143 0.24 13.47 24.30
N LYS A 144 -1.02 13.81 23.98
CA LYS A 144 -2.22 13.05 24.36
C LYS A 144 -2.65 12.03 23.30
N ALA A 145 -1.95 11.97 22.17
CA ALA A 145 -2.26 11.00 21.13
C ALA A 145 -2.00 9.58 21.66
N ARG A 146 -2.92 8.67 21.33
CA ARG A 146 -2.82 7.26 21.75
C ARG A 146 -1.53 6.59 21.25
N CYS A 147 -1.04 7.02 20.09
CA CYS A 147 0.27 6.68 19.54
C CYS A 147 0.93 7.97 19.03
N PRO A 148 2.21 8.24 19.36
CA PRO A 148 2.95 9.37 18.79
C PRO A 148 3.02 9.31 17.26
N ALA A 149 3.42 10.41 16.61
CA ALA A 149 3.65 10.44 15.17
C ALA A 149 4.72 9.41 14.78
N HIS A 150 4.48 8.60 13.74
CA HIS A 150 5.46 7.65 13.23
C HIS A 150 5.48 7.64 11.70
N TYR A 151 6.60 7.24 11.12
CA TYR A 151 6.75 6.92 9.71
C TYR A 151 7.70 5.75 9.51
N HIS A 152 7.62 5.10 8.34
CA HIS A 152 8.53 4.01 7.97
C HIS A 152 9.45 4.45 6.84
N LEU A 153 10.71 4.02 6.91
CA LEU A 153 11.65 4.05 5.79
C LEU A 153 11.77 2.63 5.24
N TYR A 154 11.58 2.47 3.94
CA TYR A 154 11.66 1.19 3.24
C TYR A 154 12.94 1.15 2.40
N GLY A 155 13.86 0.24 2.75
CA GLY A 155 14.96 -0.18 1.89
C GLY A 155 14.51 -1.38 1.06
N ILE A 156 14.64 -1.31 -0.26
CA ILE A 156 14.23 -2.38 -1.18
C ILE A 156 15.44 -2.71 -2.04
N GLU A 157 15.93 -3.94 -1.91
CA GLU A 157 17.15 -4.39 -2.56
C GLU A 157 16.93 -5.74 -3.22
N LYS A 158 17.58 -5.95 -4.36
CA LYS A 158 17.56 -7.25 -5.03
C LYS A 158 18.64 -8.15 -4.41
N ASP A 159 18.20 -9.25 -3.82
CA ASP A 159 19.04 -10.30 -3.24
C ASP A 159 18.96 -11.55 -4.13
N GLN A 160 19.90 -11.66 -5.07
CA GLN A 160 19.89 -12.66 -6.14
C GLN A 160 18.61 -12.57 -7.00
N ASN A 161 17.77 -13.61 -6.95
CA ASN A 161 16.49 -13.67 -7.65
C ASN A 161 15.33 -13.17 -6.79
N LYS A 162 15.56 -12.78 -5.53
CA LYS A 162 14.51 -12.33 -4.59
C LYS A 162 14.66 -10.86 -4.26
N TRP A 163 13.61 -10.27 -3.69
CA TRP A 163 13.66 -8.93 -3.14
C TRP A 163 13.71 -8.98 -1.63
N ARG A 164 14.66 -8.25 -1.04
CA ARG A 164 14.76 -8.00 0.39
C ARG A 164 14.18 -6.63 0.68
N VAL A 165 13.29 -6.59 1.65
CA VAL A 165 12.71 -5.35 2.17
C VAL A 165 13.18 -5.17 3.60
N THR A 166 13.78 -4.03 3.89
CA THR A 166 14.13 -3.57 5.23
C THR A 166 13.20 -2.42 5.61
N VAL A 167 12.56 -2.52 6.76
CA VAL A 167 11.67 -1.48 7.28
C VAL A 167 12.26 -0.92 8.55
N ARG A 168 12.51 0.39 8.56
CA ARG A 168 12.93 1.14 9.75
C ARG A 168 11.79 2.02 10.19
N ALA A 169 11.18 1.71 11.32
CA ALA A 169 10.12 2.51 11.91
C ALA A 169 10.74 3.63 12.74
N ARG A 170 10.27 4.86 12.51
CA ARG A 170 10.71 6.04 13.26
C ARG A 170 9.52 6.70 13.92
N GLY A 171 9.60 6.91 15.23
CA GLY A 171 8.57 7.51 16.07
C GLY A 171 9.03 8.81 16.69
N LEU A 172 8.10 9.74 16.87
CA LEU A 172 8.34 11.00 17.59
C LEU A 172 8.52 10.69 19.08
N ASN A 173 9.72 10.94 19.58
CA ASN A 173 10.00 10.88 21.01
C ASN A 173 9.55 12.21 21.66
N PRO A 174 8.59 12.18 22.61
CA PRO A 174 8.05 13.38 23.22
C PRO A 174 9.02 14.09 24.17
N LEU A 175 10.11 13.43 24.59
CA LEU A 175 11.13 14.01 25.47
C LEU A 175 12.22 14.75 24.69
N THR A 176 12.62 14.20 23.53
CA THR A 176 13.69 14.78 22.70
C THR A 176 13.14 15.64 21.56
N GLU A 177 11.83 15.60 21.33
CA GLU A 177 11.13 16.24 20.20
C GLU A 177 11.70 15.83 18.82
N ALA A 178 12.36 14.66 18.76
CA ALA A 178 13.00 14.13 17.57
C ALA A 178 12.35 12.81 17.13
N PHE A 179 12.43 12.52 15.83
CA PHE A 179 12.10 11.19 15.33
C PHE A 179 13.27 10.24 15.55
N GLU A 180 13.05 9.22 16.35
CA GLU A 180 14.04 8.21 16.69
C GLU A 180 13.61 6.87 16.12
N GLU A 181 14.56 5.97 15.88
CA GLU A 181 14.24 4.61 15.44
C GLU A 181 13.58 3.86 16.60
N THR A 182 12.41 3.28 16.31
CA THR A 182 11.62 2.53 17.29
C THR A 182 11.63 1.04 17.01
N ASP A 183 11.87 0.65 15.75
CA ASP A 183 11.89 -0.74 15.30
C ASP A 183 12.64 -0.87 13.97
N GLU A 184 13.27 -2.03 13.74
CA GLU A 184 13.85 -2.41 12.46
C GLU A 184 13.60 -3.89 12.21
N TYR A 185 13.04 -4.21 11.04
CA TYR A 185 12.86 -5.59 10.62
C TYR A 185 13.06 -5.74 9.12
N SER A 186 13.26 -6.99 8.68
CA SER A 186 13.41 -7.32 7.27
C SER A 186 12.63 -8.56 6.88
N PHE A 187 12.20 -8.62 5.63
CA PHE A 187 11.56 -9.79 5.04
C PHE A 187 11.92 -9.95 3.57
N LEU A 188 11.72 -11.16 3.05
CA LEU A 188 11.82 -11.43 1.62
C LEU A 188 10.44 -11.31 0.99
N ALA A 189 10.35 -10.55 -0.10
CA ALA A 189 9.13 -10.46 -0.88
C ALA A 189 8.94 -11.76 -1.71
N PRO A 190 7.69 -12.13 -2.04
CA PRO A 190 7.42 -13.24 -2.95
C PRO A 190 7.99 -12.93 -4.35
N LEU A 191 8.21 -14.01 -5.13
CA LEU A 191 8.62 -13.94 -6.54
C LEU A 191 7.41 -13.66 -7.46
#